data_AF-S3CRH2-F1
#
_entry.id   AF-S3CRH2-F1
#
_cell.length_a   1.000
_cell.length_b   1.000
_cell.length_c   1.000
_cell.angle_alpha   90.00
_cell.angle_beta   90.00
_cell.angle_gamma   90.00
#
_symmetry.space_group_name_H-M   'P 1'
#
loop_
_entity.id
_entity.type
_entity.pdbx_description
1 polymer ?
#
loop_
_entity_poly.entity_id
_entity_poly.type
_entity_poly.pdbx_seq_one_letter_code
_entity_poly.pdbx_strand_id
1 'polypeptide(L)'
;MRSYALLTLVAPLVLALPAPAPAPLPFPSPQTNNQETNVLTGLLAGLGGAVVNLGSILDAIPAVLGDLGTALEAADEVVSAIENGTILGTDVPAVVQKLFKAAKPTASPTTLTDAVNLEAKAWGATNPSQAPPTSQNILGNVLGLLLNGVNNADITSIANGFAMNVPLSNNKAASPNFYKIQTLLGNAPFSVPESQLLQAIYIPPEFTGQKQPIIFVPGTGTIGSTNFQPNIGKLLSQSTIGDPVYLQIPNNLLGDIQTSAEYVSYAIQYINQLTSKKPAVITWSQGSLVSQWAFKYWKTTRAMVTDLISISPDFDGTILALLLCPGFASGNAFACTEAVFQQVYNSNFITTLKSNNGDSAYVPTTTVYTATDEIVQPQIGNSASGFISDARGVGTSNTFLQGACLALPAGTLYGHAGVLINPTAYALVVDALTHDGPGDFNRVTASCVDVVAPGIGIGDVLATEALIPEAALNILSYLPKVAAEPAIRAYAGVYGQS
;
A
#
# COMPACT_ATOMS: atom_id res chain seq x y z
N MET A 1 -6.62 -53.88 -17.37
CA MET A 1 -7.79 -53.26 -16.73
C MET A 1 -7.43 -52.97 -15.28
N ARG A 2 -7.08 -51.72 -14.97
CA ARG A 2 -6.92 -51.23 -13.60
C ARG A 2 -7.77 -49.97 -13.49
N SER A 3 -8.81 -50.06 -12.68
CA SER A 3 -9.79 -49.00 -12.45
C SER A 3 -9.13 -47.86 -11.70
N TYR A 4 -9.07 -46.68 -12.30
CA TYR A 4 -8.78 -45.44 -11.60
C TYR A 4 -10.11 -44.87 -11.08
N ALA A 5 -10.29 -44.92 -9.77
CA ALA A 5 -11.35 -44.19 -9.10
C ALA A 5 -10.99 -42.70 -9.10
N LEU A 6 -11.79 -41.88 -9.79
CA LEU A 6 -11.80 -40.43 -9.60
C LEU A 6 -12.24 -40.15 -8.15
N LEU A 7 -11.31 -39.71 -7.29
CA LEU A 7 -11.68 -38.93 -6.11
C LEU A 7 -11.85 -37.48 -6.56
N THR A 8 -13.10 -37.06 -6.72
CA THR A 8 -13.47 -35.64 -6.72
C THR A 8 -13.19 -35.08 -5.34
N LEU A 9 -12.08 -34.34 -5.20
CA LEU A 9 -11.81 -33.48 -4.05
C LEU A 9 -12.80 -32.32 -4.10
N VAL A 10 -13.91 -32.46 -3.39
CA VAL A 10 -14.75 -31.32 -3.01
C VAL A 10 -13.93 -30.51 -2.01
N ALA A 11 -13.47 -29.34 -2.41
CA ALA A 11 -12.84 -28.39 -1.51
C ALA A 11 -13.80 -28.13 -0.34
N PRO A 12 -13.38 -28.28 0.92
CA PRO A 12 -14.23 -27.92 2.04
C PRO A 12 -14.40 -26.40 2.00
N LEU A 13 -15.64 -25.96 1.83
CA LEU A 13 -16.06 -24.59 2.11
C LEU A 13 -15.82 -24.38 3.63
N VAL A 14 -14.61 -23.98 4.01
CA VAL A 14 -14.33 -23.56 5.38
C VAL A 14 -15.03 -22.21 5.55
N LEU A 15 -16.30 -22.27 5.94
CA LEU A 15 -17.00 -21.15 6.54
C LEU A 15 -16.28 -20.86 7.86
N ALA A 16 -15.22 -20.05 7.79
CA ALA A 16 -14.67 -19.40 8.96
C ALA A 16 -15.82 -18.65 9.61
N LEU A 17 -16.20 -19.06 10.82
CA LEU A 17 -17.12 -18.29 11.65
C LEU A 17 -16.61 -16.84 11.68
N PRO A 18 -17.48 -15.83 11.52
CA PRO A 18 -17.06 -14.45 11.59
C PRO A 18 -16.36 -14.26 12.94
N ALA A 19 -15.06 -13.97 12.89
CA ALA A 19 -14.37 -13.49 14.06
C ALA A 19 -15.09 -12.19 14.49
N PRO A 20 -15.32 -11.97 15.79
CA PRO A 20 -15.78 -10.66 16.24
C PRO A 20 -14.83 -9.61 15.67
N ALA A 21 -15.37 -8.50 15.16
CA ALA A 21 -14.56 -7.38 14.71
C ALA A 21 -13.52 -7.09 15.80
N PRO A 22 -12.21 -7.07 15.46
CA PRO A 22 -11.21 -6.80 16.46
C PRO A 22 -11.57 -5.45 17.09
N ALA A 23 -11.65 -5.43 18.42
CA ALA A 23 -11.77 -4.16 19.12
C ALA A 23 -10.61 -3.27 18.63
N PRO A 24 -10.83 -1.98 18.37
CA PRO A 24 -9.74 -1.04 18.19
C PRO A 24 -8.76 -1.31 19.34
N LEU A 25 -7.49 -1.52 19.02
CA LEU A 25 -6.49 -1.55 20.09
C LEU A 25 -6.73 -0.25 20.88
N PRO A 26 -6.88 -0.32 22.22
CA PRO A 26 -6.82 0.90 22.99
C PRO A 26 -5.55 1.61 22.54
N PHE A 27 -5.65 2.94 22.34
CA PHE A 27 -4.47 3.82 22.22
C PHE A 27 -3.37 3.23 23.09
N PRO A 28 -2.14 2.99 22.56
CA PRO A 28 -1.10 2.35 23.34
C PRO A 28 -0.97 3.10 24.65
N SER A 29 -1.53 2.50 25.70
CA SER A 29 -1.34 2.96 27.05
C SER A 29 0.08 2.52 27.39
N PRO A 30 0.86 3.37 28.05
CA PRO A 30 2.26 3.07 28.35
C PRO A 30 2.36 1.65 28.89
N GLN A 31 3.19 0.82 28.26
CA GLN A 31 3.62 -0.40 28.94
C GLN A 31 4.38 0.04 30.18
N THR A 32 3.72 -0.03 31.33
CA THR A 32 4.38 -0.04 32.64
C THR A 32 5.10 -1.38 32.77
N ASN A 33 6.19 -1.57 32.02
CA ASN A 33 7.13 -2.62 32.36
C ASN A 33 7.88 -2.13 33.60
N ASN A 34 7.44 -2.62 34.76
CA ASN A 34 8.15 -2.53 36.04
C ASN A 34 9.43 -3.37 36.06
N GLN A 35 10.19 -3.38 34.96
CA GLN A 35 11.61 -3.68 35.00
C GLN A 35 12.33 -2.35 34.81
N GLU A 36 12.85 -1.83 35.91
CA GLU A 36 13.90 -0.82 35.91
C GLU A 36 15.15 -1.40 35.22
N THR A 37 15.14 -1.57 33.90
CA THR A 37 16.36 -1.48 33.13
C THR A 37 16.63 0.01 32.98
N ASN A 38 17.51 0.49 33.86
CA ASN A 38 17.97 1.87 33.93
C ASN A 38 18.67 2.26 32.61
N VAL A 39 17.87 2.69 31.63
CA VAL A 39 18.28 3.12 30.27
C VAL A 39 19.25 4.31 30.30
N LEU A 40 19.46 4.93 31.47
CA LEU A 40 20.47 5.98 31.67
C LEU A 40 21.91 5.44 31.74
N THR A 41 22.13 4.18 32.14
CA THR A 41 23.50 3.71 32.44
C THR A 41 24.34 3.31 31.23
N GLY A 42 23.73 3.01 30.08
CA GLY A 42 24.48 2.73 28.83
C GLY A 42 24.99 3.99 28.12
N LEU A 43 24.23 5.09 28.21
CA LEU A 43 24.54 6.35 27.51
C LEU A 43 25.37 7.33 28.36
N LEU A 44 25.30 7.22 29.70
CA LEU A 44 26.04 8.10 30.62
C LEU A 44 27.56 7.84 30.70
N ALA A 45 28.06 6.75 30.10
CA ALA A 45 29.51 6.50 30.07
C ALA A 45 30.25 7.35 29.03
N GLY A 46 29.54 8.00 28.09
CA GLY A 46 30.13 8.82 27.02
C GLY A 46 29.68 10.29 26.97
N LEU A 47 28.50 10.61 27.52
CA LEU A 47 27.91 11.95 27.38
C LEU A 47 27.56 12.52 28.75
N GLY A 48 28.49 13.28 29.33
CA GLY A 48 28.26 14.00 30.57
C GLY A 48 27.16 15.06 30.40
N GLY A 49 25.99 14.82 30.99
CA GLY A 49 25.03 15.86 31.38
C GLY A 49 24.52 16.83 30.31
N ALA A 50 24.52 16.46 29.03
CA ALA A 50 24.06 17.33 27.95
C ALA A 50 22.54 17.27 27.77
N VAL A 51 21.92 18.42 27.50
CA VAL A 51 20.52 18.54 27.07
C VAL A 51 20.37 17.80 25.74
N VAL A 52 19.54 16.76 25.70
CA VAL A 52 19.23 16.06 24.45
C VAL A 52 18.44 17.01 23.55
N ASN A 53 19.00 17.35 22.40
CA ASN A 53 18.40 18.18 21.36
C ASN A 53 18.62 17.52 19.99
N LEU A 54 17.99 18.04 18.93
CA LEU A 54 18.14 17.53 17.56
C LEU A 54 19.61 17.31 17.15
N GLY A 55 20.50 18.24 17.50
CA GLY A 55 21.93 18.13 17.20
C GLY A 55 22.56 16.91 17.84
N SER A 56 22.28 16.64 19.12
CA SER A 56 22.82 15.46 19.81
C SER A 56 22.31 14.13 19.24
N ILE A 57 21.03 14.06 18.84
CA ILE A 57 20.46 12.85 18.21
C ILE A 57 21.08 12.63 16.84
N LEU A 58 21.23 13.70 16.05
CA LEU A 58 21.92 13.63 14.78
C LEU A 58 23.36 13.14 15.01
N ASP A 59 24.12 13.71 15.93
CA ASP A 59 25.50 13.33 16.19
C ASP A 59 25.64 11.87 16.69
N ALA A 60 24.64 11.35 17.41
CA ALA A 60 24.59 9.96 17.85
C ALA A 60 24.41 8.96 16.70
N ILE A 61 23.70 9.33 15.63
CA ILE A 61 23.51 8.45 14.47
C ILE A 61 24.85 8.24 13.74
N PRO A 62 25.37 7.00 13.68
CA PRO A 62 26.62 6.69 13.01
C PRO A 62 26.60 7.08 11.53
N ALA A 63 27.78 7.38 10.97
CA ALA A 63 27.90 7.64 9.53
C ALA A 63 27.55 6.41 8.67
N VAL A 64 27.77 5.21 9.22
CA VAL A 64 27.46 3.92 8.60
C VAL A 64 26.86 3.00 9.66
N LEU A 65 25.67 2.47 9.37
CA LEU A 65 25.05 1.37 10.10
C LEU A 65 25.29 0.09 9.29
N GLY A 66 26.09 -0.82 9.85
CA GLY A 66 26.56 -2.03 9.18
C GLY A 66 26.11 -3.34 9.83
N ASP A 67 25.33 -3.29 10.90
CA ASP A 67 24.76 -4.46 11.55
C ASP A 67 23.37 -4.14 12.10
N LEU A 68 22.57 -5.20 12.27
CA LEU A 68 21.18 -5.08 12.69
C LEU A 68 21.05 -4.57 14.12
N GLY A 69 21.97 -4.95 15.02
CA GLY A 69 21.90 -4.55 16.43
C GLY A 69 22.01 -3.03 16.57
N THR A 70 23.06 -2.44 16.00
CA THR A 70 23.24 -0.98 16.04
C THR A 70 22.17 -0.23 15.26
N ALA A 71 21.64 -0.79 14.17
CA ALA A 71 20.52 -0.17 13.45
C ALA A 71 19.22 -0.15 14.27
N LEU A 72 18.92 -1.23 15.00
CA LEU A 72 17.78 -1.29 15.90
C LEU A 72 17.94 -0.31 17.08
N GLU A 73 19.11 -0.26 17.70
CA GLU A 73 19.42 0.70 18.78
C GLU A 73 19.23 2.15 18.31
N ALA A 74 19.75 2.50 17.14
CA ALA A 74 19.60 3.84 16.57
C ALA A 74 18.13 4.16 16.21
N ALA A 75 17.38 3.18 15.71
CA ALA A 75 15.94 3.34 15.46
C ALA A 75 15.16 3.55 16.77
N ASP A 76 15.43 2.75 17.80
CA ASP A 76 14.78 2.84 19.11
C ASP A 76 15.05 4.20 19.77
N GLU A 77 16.26 4.75 19.65
CA GLU A 77 16.60 6.09 20.15
C GLU A 77 15.77 7.17 19.44
N VAL A 78 15.65 7.09 18.11
CA VAL A 78 14.87 8.05 17.32
C VAL A 78 13.38 7.93 17.63
N VAL A 79 12.83 6.71 17.71
CA VAL A 79 11.43 6.48 18.09
C VAL A 79 11.16 7.05 19.48
N SER A 80 12.01 6.73 20.46
CA SER A 80 11.88 7.22 21.84
C SER A 80 11.93 8.75 21.91
N ALA A 81 12.81 9.37 21.12
CA ALA A 81 12.96 10.81 21.09
C ALA A 81 11.76 11.53 20.41
N ILE A 82 11.10 10.87 19.46
CA ILE A 82 9.82 11.32 18.90
C ILE A 82 8.73 11.22 19.97
N GLU A 83 8.58 10.05 20.58
CA GLU A 83 7.54 9.76 21.56
C GLU A 83 7.59 10.69 22.78
N ASN A 84 8.78 10.97 23.29
CA ASN A 84 8.96 11.85 24.45
C ASN A 84 8.98 13.35 24.10
N GLY A 85 8.91 13.71 22.80
CA GLY A 85 8.88 15.08 22.32
C GLY A 85 10.24 15.80 22.31
N THR A 86 11.35 15.07 22.40
CA THR A 86 12.70 15.62 22.25
C THR A 86 12.96 16.11 20.82
N ILE A 87 12.38 15.43 19.83
CA ILE A 87 12.33 15.88 18.43
C ILE A 87 10.90 16.24 18.05
N LEU A 88 10.73 17.42 17.46
CA LEU A 88 9.43 17.87 16.98
C LEU A 88 9.11 17.21 15.64
N GLY A 89 7.82 17.16 15.27
CA GLY A 89 7.39 16.62 13.98
C GLY A 89 8.06 17.28 12.76
N THR A 90 8.49 18.53 12.89
CA THR A 90 9.25 19.27 11.86
C THR A 90 10.70 18.79 11.70
N ASP A 91 11.25 18.14 12.72
CA ASP A 91 12.65 17.67 12.76
C ASP A 91 12.79 16.20 12.35
N VAL A 92 11.69 15.45 12.41
CA VAL A 92 11.61 14.02 12.01
C VAL A 92 12.24 13.76 10.63
N PRO A 93 11.99 14.56 9.58
CA PRO A 93 12.58 14.29 8.27
C PRO A 93 14.11 14.25 8.30
N ALA A 94 14.76 15.18 9.00
CA ALA A 94 16.22 15.25 9.04
C ALA A 94 16.83 14.02 9.73
N VAL A 95 16.21 13.55 10.81
CA VAL A 95 16.69 12.40 11.59
C VAL A 95 16.47 11.10 10.82
N VAL A 96 15.28 10.90 10.25
CA VAL A 96 14.94 9.69 9.49
C VAL A 96 15.75 9.60 8.20
N GLN A 97 15.93 10.70 7.47
CA GLN A 97 16.80 10.74 6.29
C GLN A 97 18.25 10.37 6.64
N LYS A 98 18.77 10.83 7.78
CA LYS A 98 20.11 10.46 8.25
C LYS A 98 20.23 8.97 8.55
N LEU A 99 19.24 8.37 9.23
CA LEU A 99 19.22 6.93 9.49
C LEU A 99 19.21 6.10 8.20
N PHE A 100 18.30 6.42 7.27
CA PHE A 100 18.21 5.73 5.98
C PHE A 100 19.49 5.88 5.16
N LYS A 101 20.13 7.05 5.21
CA LYS A 101 21.42 7.28 4.54
C LYS A 101 22.55 6.46 5.18
N ALA A 102 22.53 6.29 6.50
CA ALA A 102 23.54 5.54 7.24
C ALA A 102 23.42 4.03 7.05
N ALA A 103 22.21 3.49 6.88
CA ALA A 103 22.00 2.07 6.60
C ALA A 103 22.62 1.65 5.27
N LYS A 104 23.63 0.77 5.32
CA LYS A 104 24.30 0.23 4.14
C LYS A 104 24.08 -1.27 4.04
N PRO A 105 23.68 -1.80 2.87
CA PRO A 105 23.52 -3.24 2.69
C PRO A 105 24.77 -4.00 3.12
N THR A 106 24.57 -5.02 3.95
CA THR A 106 25.63 -5.94 4.40
C THR A 106 25.38 -7.38 3.94
N ALA A 107 24.15 -7.66 3.52
CA ALA A 107 23.78 -8.88 2.82
C ALA A 107 22.83 -8.56 1.66
N SER A 108 22.61 -9.55 0.81
CA SER A 108 21.52 -9.54 -0.16
C SER A 108 21.01 -10.97 -0.32
N PRO A 109 19.69 -11.17 -0.49
CA PRO A 109 19.17 -12.51 -0.73
C PRO A 109 19.74 -13.06 -2.02
N THR A 110 20.02 -14.36 -2.03
CA THR A 110 20.57 -15.07 -3.20
C THR A 110 19.55 -15.97 -3.88
N THR A 111 18.39 -16.19 -3.22
CA THR A 111 17.29 -16.99 -3.74
C THR A 111 15.99 -16.18 -3.75
N LEU A 112 15.07 -16.51 -4.66
CA LEU A 112 13.74 -15.90 -4.72
C LEU A 112 12.95 -16.15 -3.43
N THR A 113 13.00 -17.37 -2.90
CA THR A 113 12.31 -17.71 -1.65
C THR A 113 12.83 -16.91 -0.46
N ASP A 114 14.14 -16.71 -0.35
CA ASP A 114 14.67 -15.85 0.72
C ASP A 114 14.23 -14.40 0.52
N ALA A 115 14.31 -13.88 -0.72
CA ALA A 115 13.93 -12.52 -1.04
C ALA A 115 12.44 -12.22 -0.71
N VAL A 116 11.52 -13.10 -1.13
CA VAL A 116 10.07 -12.95 -0.87
C VAL A 116 9.73 -13.03 0.62
N ASN A 117 10.46 -13.84 1.38
CA ASN A 117 10.20 -13.98 2.80
C ASN A 117 10.83 -12.86 3.65
N LEU A 118 11.66 -11.97 3.08
CA LEU A 118 12.42 -10.98 3.85
C LEU A 118 11.51 -10.03 4.64
N GLU A 119 10.52 -9.43 3.98
CA GLU A 119 9.58 -8.49 4.59
C GLU A 119 8.79 -9.18 5.70
N ALA A 120 8.08 -10.26 5.41
CA ALA A 120 7.33 -10.96 6.45
C ALA A 120 8.21 -11.38 7.65
N LYS A 121 9.46 -11.84 7.42
CA LYS A 121 10.40 -12.20 8.49
C LYS A 121 10.89 -10.99 9.29
N ALA A 122 11.16 -9.87 8.64
CA ALA A 122 11.60 -8.64 9.31
C ALA A 122 10.54 -8.09 10.27
N TRP A 123 9.27 -8.41 10.04
CA TRP A 123 8.15 -8.08 10.94
C TRP A 123 7.77 -9.25 11.87
N GLY A 124 8.62 -10.27 11.99
CA GLY A 124 8.42 -11.38 12.93
C GLY A 124 7.33 -12.38 12.52
N ALA A 125 6.85 -12.35 11.28
CA ALA A 125 5.92 -13.36 10.79
C ALA A 125 6.65 -14.71 10.67
N THR A 126 6.22 -15.69 11.46
CA THR A 126 6.77 -17.05 11.47
C THR A 126 5.77 -18.09 10.98
N ASN A 127 4.51 -17.69 10.83
CA ASN A 127 3.41 -18.55 10.42
C ASN A 127 2.59 -17.88 9.30
N PRO A 128 2.48 -18.52 8.12
CA PRO A 128 1.74 -17.96 6.97
C PRO A 128 0.24 -17.78 7.23
N SER A 129 -0.32 -18.41 8.26
CA SER A 129 -1.74 -18.32 8.60
C SER A 129 -2.04 -17.32 9.73
N GLN A 130 -1.08 -16.50 10.13
CA GLN A 130 -1.24 -15.56 11.24
C GLN A 130 -0.75 -14.16 10.85
N ALA A 131 -1.42 -13.16 11.42
CA ALA A 131 -0.95 -11.78 11.37
C ALA A 131 0.41 -11.65 12.06
N PRO A 132 1.29 -10.73 11.58
CA PRO A 132 2.48 -10.37 12.31
C PRO A 132 2.13 -9.84 13.71
N PRO A 133 3.04 -9.91 14.69
CA PRO A 133 2.84 -9.28 16.00
C PRO A 133 2.44 -7.80 15.87
N THR A 134 1.56 -7.30 16.73
CA THR A 134 1.08 -5.90 16.63
C THR A 134 2.07 -4.85 17.13
N SER A 135 3.02 -5.22 17.99
CA SER A 135 4.12 -4.35 18.43
C SER A 135 5.26 -4.40 17.41
N GLN A 136 5.33 -3.40 16.54
CA GLN A 136 6.33 -3.32 15.46
C GLN A 136 7.14 -2.04 15.61
N ASN A 137 8.47 -2.16 15.71
CA ASN A 137 9.36 -1.03 15.48
C ASN A 137 9.51 -0.86 13.97
N ILE A 138 8.61 -0.08 13.35
CA ILE A 138 8.60 0.12 11.89
C ILE A 138 9.97 0.61 11.42
N LEU A 139 10.56 1.58 12.11
CA LEU A 139 11.84 2.17 11.74
C LEU A 139 12.97 1.12 11.80
N GLY A 140 13.02 0.32 12.88
CA GLY A 140 13.96 -0.79 13.01
C GLY A 140 13.81 -1.84 11.92
N ASN A 141 12.56 -2.24 11.62
CA ASN A 141 12.27 -3.25 10.60
C ASN A 141 12.69 -2.79 9.20
N VAL A 142 12.37 -1.55 8.82
CA VAL A 142 12.78 -1.00 7.51
C VAL A 142 14.29 -0.81 7.41
N LEU A 143 14.99 -0.42 8.47
CA LEU A 143 16.46 -0.40 8.47
C LEU A 143 17.01 -1.83 8.31
N GLY A 144 16.40 -2.82 8.96
CA GLY A 144 16.73 -4.23 8.77
C GLY A 144 16.60 -4.68 7.31
N LEU A 145 15.55 -4.25 6.61
CA LEU A 145 15.38 -4.49 5.17
C LEU A 145 16.51 -3.86 4.35
N LEU A 146 16.85 -2.60 4.60
CA LEU A 146 17.94 -1.91 3.90
C LEU A 146 19.29 -2.63 4.09
N LEU A 147 19.58 -3.10 5.31
CA LEU A 147 20.77 -3.89 5.61
C LEU A 147 20.81 -5.23 4.86
N ASN A 148 19.64 -5.82 4.59
CA ASN A 148 19.49 -7.03 3.78
C ASN A 148 19.40 -6.75 2.26
N GLY A 149 19.73 -5.53 1.82
CA GLY A 149 19.84 -5.18 0.41
C GLY A 149 18.50 -4.91 -0.29
N VAL A 150 17.41 -4.79 0.47
CA VAL A 150 16.11 -4.33 -0.05
C VAL A 150 16.16 -2.82 -0.20
N ASN A 151 16.41 -2.33 -1.41
CA ASN A 151 16.62 -0.90 -1.66
C ASN A 151 16.28 -0.54 -3.12
N ASN A 152 16.03 0.74 -3.39
CA ASN A 152 15.83 1.28 -4.73
C ASN A 152 16.48 2.68 -4.88
N ALA A 153 16.45 3.23 -6.10
CA ALA A 153 17.06 4.52 -6.39
C ALA A 153 16.34 5.69 -5.67
N ASP A 154 15.02 5.59 -5.50
CA ASP A 154 14.20 6.63 -4.89
C ASP A 154 14.52 6.78 -3.39
N ILE A 155 14.69 5.68 -2.64
CA ILE A 155 15.14 5.69 -1.24
C ILE A 155 16.44 6.48 -1.10
N THR A 156 17.40 6.24 -1.99
CA THR A 156 18.68 6.96 -1.96
C THR A 156 18.49 8.46 -2.24
N SER A 157 17.61 8.83 -3.18
CA SER A 157 17.29 10.23 -3.49
C SER A 157 16.66 10.94 -2.28
N ILE A 158 15.62 10.32 -1.72
CA ILE A 158 14.84 10.87 -0.60
C ILE A 158 15.70 10.97 0.66
N ALA A 159 16.54 9.97 0.95
CA ALA A 159 17.46 10.00 2.10
C ALA A 159 18.53 11.11 1.98
N ASN A 160 18.75 11.64 0.79
CA ASN A 160 19.60 12.82 0.58
C ASN A 160 18.81 14.14 0.53
N GLY A 161 17.51 14.12 0.81
CA GLY A 161 16.64 15.29 0.82
C GLY A 161 16.20 15.75 -0.57
N PHE A 162 16.37 14.92 -1.59
CA PHE A 162 15.91 15.22 -2.96
C PHE A 162 14.53 14.62 -3.22
N ALA A 163 13.76 15.25 -4.11
CA ALA A 163 12.52 14.67 -4.60
C ALA A 163 12.80 13.39 -5.42
N MET A 164 11.80 12.51 -5.49
CA MET A 164 11.86 11.34 -6.37
C MET A 164 11.95 11.77 -7.83
N ASN A 165 12.60 10.96 -8.66
CA ASN A 165 12.60 11.20 -10.09
C ASN A 165 11.28 10.67 -10.68
N VAL A 166 10.30 11.54 -10.85
CA VAL A 166 8.96 11.18 -11.34
C VAL A 166 8.94 11.26 -12.88
N PRO A 167 8.77 10.15 -13.61
CA PRO A 167 8.49 10.20 -15.04
C PRO A 167 7.19 10.95 -15.31
N LEU A 168 7.23 11.87 -16.28
CA LEU A 168 6.09 12.70 -16.68
C LEU A 168 5.79 12.52 -18.17
N SER A 169 4.52 12.66 -18.53
CA SER A 169 4.06 12.73 -19.93
C SER A 169 3.51 14.12 -20.23
N ASN A 170 3.77 14.64 -21.42
CA ASN A 170 3.23 15.92 -21.87
C ASN A 170 1.81 15.74 -22.45
N ASN A 171 0.89 15.31 -21.60
CA ASN A 171 -0.49 15.04 -22.00
C ASN A 171 -1.22 16.34 -22.34
N LYS A 172 -2.05 16.28 -23.38
CA LYS A 172 -2.93 17.37 -23.77
C LYS A 172 -4.38 17.03 -23.43
N ALA A 173 -5.15 18.03 -23.04
CA ALA A 173 -6.58 17.89 -22.81
C ALA A 173 -7.25 17.26 -24.03
N ALA A 174 -8.15 16.30 -23.79
CA ALA A 174 -8.84 15.57 -24.86
C ALA A 174 -9.74 16.48 -25.70
N SER A 175 -10.32 17.52 -25.09
CA SER A 175 -11.02 18.61 -25.77
C SER A 175 -11.14 19.84 -24.85
N PRO A 176 -11.41 21.06 -25.37
CA PRO A 176 -11.54 22.27 -24.54
C PRO A 176 -12.63 22.21 -23.46
N ASN A 177 -13.65 21.36 -23.64
CA ASN A 177 -14.77 21.22 -22.71
C ASN A 177 -14.73 19.92 -21.90
N PHE A 178 -13.67 19.11 -22.02
CA PHE A 178 -13.61 17.77 -21.42
C PHE A 178 -13.85 17.83 -19.91
N TYR A 179 -13.04 18.59 -19.17
CA TYR A 179 -13.20 18.80 -17.72
C TYR A 179 -14.60 19.27 -17.32
N LYS A 180 -15.19 20.19 -18.08
CA LYS A 180 -16.53 20.71 -17.81
C LYS A 180 -17.61 19.65 -18.05
N ILE A 181 -17.50 18.83 -19.08
CA ILE A 181 -18.47 17.76 -19.35
C ILE A 181 -18.46 16.73 -18.23
N GLN A 182 -17.26 16.37 -17.75
CA GLN A 182 -17.09 15.35 -16.73
C GLN A 182 -17.60 15.78 -15.35
N THR A 183 -17.74 17.08 -15.10
CA THR A 183 -18.38 17.63 -13.90
C THR A 183 -19.91 17.74 -13.98
N LEU A 184 -20.50 17.58 -15.17
CA LEU A 184 -21.93 17.87 -15.42
C LEU A 184 -22.84 16.62 -15.48
N LEU A 185 -22.33 15.42 -15.20
CA LEU A 185 -23.05 14.14 -15.39
C LEU A 185 -23.32 13.38 -14.08
N GLY A 186 -23.73 14.07 -13.01
CA GLY A 186 -24.03 13.43 -11.71
C GLY A 186 -22.79 12.92 -10.96
N ASN A 187 -21.61 13.35 -11.39
CA ASN A 187 -20.33 13.16 -10.71
C ASN A 187 -20.13 14.22 -9.62
N ALA A 188 -19.27 13.92 -8.65
CA ALA A 188 -18.73 14.92 -7.75
C ALA A 188 -17.94 16.00 -8.53
N PRO A 189 -17.88 17.24 -8.02
CA PRO A 189 -17.08 18.29 -8.63
C PRO A 189 -15.58 17.99 -8.45
N PHE A 190 -14.78 18.33 -9.45
CA PHE A 190 -13.33 18.38 -9.32
C PHE A 190 -12.93 19.70 -8.64
N SER A 191 -12.06 19.60 -7.64
CA SER A 191 -11.38 20.73 -7.00
C SER A 191 -9.96 20.95 -7.54
N VAL A 192 -9.37 19.93 -8.16
CA VAL A 192 -8.03 19.97 -8.76
C VAL A 192 -8.10 20.51 -10.20
N PRO A 193 -7.27 21.51 -10.59
CA PRO A 193 -7.20 21.98 -11.97
C PRO A 193 -6.87 20.88 -12.97
N GLU A 194 -7.51 20.91 -14.15
CA GLU A 194 -7.30 19.90 -15.21
C GLU A 194 -5.83 19.68 -15.58
N SER A 195 -5.03 20.75 -15.60
CA SER A 195 -3.60 20.66 -15.91
C SER A 195 -2.83 19.81 -14.91
N GLN A 196 -3.21 19.84 -13.62
CA GLN A 196 -2.58 19.01 -12.59
C GLN A 196 -3.06 17.55 -12.69
N LEU A 197 -4.35 17.33 -12.96
CA LEU A 197 -4.90 16.00 -13.22
C LEU A 197 -4.20 15.32 -14.41
N LEU A 198 -3.98 16.04 -15.51
CA LEU A 198 -3.27 15.55 -16.69
C LEU A 198 -1.79 15.22 -16.43
N GLN A 199 -1.10 16.05 -15.65
CA GLN A 199 0.32 15.87 -15.32
C GLN A 199 0.59 14.61 -14.50
N ALA A 200 -0.39 14.16 -13.71
CA ALA A 200 -0.26 12.93 -12.91
C ALA A 200 -0.38 11.65 -13.75
N ILE A 201 -0.79 11.71 -15.02
CA ILE A 201 -0.97 10.53 -15.86
C ILE A 201 0.33 10.27 -16.62
N TYR A 202 1.11 9.28 -16.20
CA TYR A 202 2.28 8.84 -16.95
C TYR A 202 1.89 7.77 -17.97
N ILE A 203 1.88 8.15 -19.25
CA ILE A 203 1.73 7.26 -20.40
C ILE A 203 3.15 6.92 -20.91
N PRO A 204 3.62 5.68 -20.74
CA PRO A 204 4.97 5.28 -21.17
C PRO A 204 5.17 5.35 -22.69
N PRO A 205 6.41 5.56 -23.18
CA PRO A 205 6.69 5.59 -24.61
C PRO A 205 6.28 4.33 -25.39
N GLU A 206 6.26 3.18 -24.72
CA GLU A 206 5.84 1.89 -25.28
C GLU A 206 4.31 1.73 -25.38
N PHE A 207 3.52 2.66 -24.84
CA PHE A 207 2.07 2.61 -24.91
C PHE A 207 1.59 2.70 -26.36
N THR A 208 0.88 1.66 -26.82
CA THR A 208 0.40 1.60 -28.21
C THR A 208 -1.06 2.03 -28.37
N GLY A 209 -1.85 1.93 -27.29
CA GLY A 209 -3.31 2.11 -27.32
C GLY A 209 -4.06 0.99 -28.05
N GLN A 210 -3.35 -0.05 -28.51
CA GLN A 210 -3.95 -1.19 -29.21
C GLN A 210 -4.46 -2.25 -28.24
N LYS A 211 -3.73 -2.48 -27.14
CA LYS A 211 -4.12 -3.38 -26.05
C LYS A 211 -5.13 -2.68 -25.13
N GLN A 212 -5.70 -3.42 -24.18
CA GLN A 212 -6.56 -2.82 -23.17
C GLN A 212 -5.71 -1.87 -22.30
N PRO A 213 -6.07 -0.58 -22.17
CA PRO A 213 -5.33 0.32 -21.29
C PRO A 213 -5.47 -0.13 -19.83
N ILE A 214 -4.38 -0.13 -19.07
CA ILE A 214 -4.36 -0.54 -17.66
C ILE A 214 -3.91 0.65 -16.83
N ILE A 215 -4.82 1.20 -16.03
CA ILE A 215 -4.53 2.32 -15.14
C ILE A 215 -4.03 1.76 -13.80
N PHE A 216 -2.77 1.99 -13.51
CA PHE A 216 -2.12 1.62 -12.26
C PHE A 216 -2.22 2.75 -11.23
N VAL A 217 -2.86 2.47 -10.09
CA VAL A 217 -3.03 3.42 -8.98
C VAL A 217 -2.15 2.97 -7.80
N PRO A 218 -1.19 3.81 -7.36
CA PRO A 218 -0.20 3.39 -6.38
C PRO A 218 -0.76 3.22 -4.96
N GLY A 219 0.08 2.71 -4.07
CA GLY A 219 -0.15 2.68 -2.63
C GLY A 219 0.40 3.90 -1.89
N THR A 220 0.11 4.00 -0.59
CA THR A 220 0.55 5.10 0.28
C THR A 220 2.07 5.28 0.25
N GLY A 221 2.53 6.53 0.08
CA GLY A 221 3.95 6.85 0.14
C GLY A 221 4.74 6.47 -1.11
N THR A 222 4.06 6.09 -2.21
CA THR A 222 4.71 5.71 -3.47
C THR A 222 4.06 6.41 -4.67
N ILE A 223 4.66 6.26 -5.85
CA ILE A 223 4.13 6.71 -7.14
C ILE A 223 3.88 5.51 -8.07
N GLY A 224 2.97 5.64 -9.03
CA GLY A 224 2.54 4.56 -9.91
C GLY A 224 3.70 3.86 -10.64
N SER A 225 4.68 4.60 -11.16
CA SER A 225 5.80 3.99 -11.88
C SER A 225 6.66 3.11 -10.98
N THR A 226 7.19 3.66 -9.88
CA THR A 226 8.06 2.92 -8.95
C THR A 226 7.31 1.74 -8.32
N ASN A 227 6.01 1.90 -8.04
CA ASN A 227 5.17 0.85 -7.49
C ASN A 227 5.01 -0.35 -8.43
N PHE A 228 4.78 -0.16 -9.72
CA PHE A 228 4.33 -1.25 -10.61
C PHE A 228 5.32 -1.68 -11.68
N GLN A 229 6.29 -0.83 -12.05
CA GLN A 229 7.29 -1.17 -13.05
C GLN A 229 8.16 -2.40 -12.73
N PRO A 230 8.43 -2.79 -11.46
CA PRO A 230 9.16 -4.01 -11.18
C PRO A 230 8.29 -5.27 -11.12
N ASN A 231 6.95 -5.18 -11.14
CA ASN A 231 6.07 -6.32 -10.84
C ASN A 231 4.96 -6.54 -11.89
N ILE A 232 3.68 -6.40 -11.54
CA ILE A 232 2.54 -6.61 -12.44
C ILE A 232 2.64 -5.71 -13.68
N GLY A 233 3.10 -4.46 -13.50
CA GLY A 233 3.31 -3.53 -14.61
C GLY A 233 4.36 -4.01 -15.61
N LYS A 234 5.46 -4.61 -15.13
CA LYS A 234 6.48 -5.26 -15.99
C LYS A 234 5.86 -6.38 -16.83
N LEU A 235 5.13 -7.27 -16.18
CA LEU A 235 4.59 -8.45 -16.84
C LEU A 235 3.52 -8.06 -17.87
N LEU A 236 2.67 -7.09 -17.56
CA LEU A 236 1.67 -6.59 -18.49
C LEU A 236 2.28 -5.80 -19.66
N SER A 237 3.32 -4.98 -19.43
CA SER A 237 3.97 -4.23 -20.51
C SER A 237 4.59 -5.16 -21.55
N GLN A 238 5.13 -6.31 -21.12
CA GLN A 238 5.70 -7.35 -21.97
C GLN A 238 4.65 -8.31 -22.56
N SER A 239 3.40 -8.22 -22.12
CA SER A 239 2.30 -9.07 -22.59
C SER A 239 1.57 -8.50 -23.80
N THR A 240 0.72 -9.33 -24.41
CA THR A 240 -0.26 -8.92 -25.42
C THR A 240 -1.60 -8.48 -24.81
N ILE A 241 -1.74 -8.47 -23.48
CA ILE A 241 -3.02 -8.28 -22.78
C ILE A 241 -3.28 -6.79 -22.53
N GLY A 242 -2.36 -6.12 -21.84
CA GLY A 242 -2.53 -4.76 -21.33
C GLY A 242 -1.52 -3.76 -21.85
N ASP A 243 -1.92 -2.49 -21.91
CA ASP A 243 -1.08 -1.32 -22.16
C ASP A 243 -1.03 -0.45 -20.88
N PRO A 244 0.07 -0.52 -20.09
CA PRO A 244 0.18 0.21 -18.82
C PRO A 244 0.13 1.74 -18.93
N VAL A 245 -0.54 2.36 -17.97
CA VAL A 245 -0.56 3.79 -17.67
C VAL A 245 -0.42 3.93 -16.16
N TYR A 246 0.52 4.74 -15.68
CA TYR A 246 0.82 4.85 -14.25
C TYR A 246 0.35 6.19 -13.70
N LEU A 247 -0.34 6.19 -12.55
CA LEU A 247 -0.74 7.43 -11.88
C LEU A 247 0.32 7.89 -10.88
N GLN A 248 0.92 9.03 -11.18
CA GLN A 248 1.90 9.74 -10.36
C GLN A 248 1.17 10.78 -9.50
N ILE A 249 0.26 10.32 -8.65
CA ILE A 249 -0.58 11.22 -7.84
C ILE A 249 0.35 12.04 -6.93
N PRO A 250 0.19 13.38 -6.86
CA PRO A 250 1.11 14.24 -6.12
C PRO A 250 1.28 13.84 -4.65
N ASN A 251 2.40 14.25 -4.07
CA ASN A 251 2.76 13.98 -2.68
C ASN A 251 2.82 12.48 -2.35
N ASN A 252 3.09 11.63 -3.35
CA ASN A 252 3.21 10.17 -3.20
C ASN A 252 1.99 9.56 -2.52
N LEU A 253 0.80 10.06 -2.87
CA LEU A 253 -0.47 9.60 -2.32
C LEU A 253 -0.64 9.82 -0.79
N LEU A 254 0.04 10.84 -0.23
CA LEU A 254 0.00 11.16 1.21
C LEU A 254 -1.01 12.26 1.59
N GLY A 255 -1.58 12.97 0.61
CA GLY A 255 -2.63 13.98 0.85
C GLY A 255 -4.03 13.37 1.03
N ASP A 256 -5.04 14.23 1.23
CA ASP A 256 -6.46 13.84 1.34
C ASP A 256 -6.92 12.87 0.22
N ILE A 257 -7.31 11.65 0.58
CA ILE A 257 -7.75 10.57 -0.32
C ILE A 257 -8.92 11.01 -1.20
N GLN A 258 -9.78 11.90 -0.70
CA GLN A 258 -10.92 12.43 -1.46
C GLN A 258 -10.46 13.30 -2.64
N THR A 259 -9.30 13.96 -2.50
CA THR A 259 -8.62 14.70 -3.57
C THR A 259 -7.87 13.73 -4.48
N SER A 260 -7.20 12.71 -3.94
CA SER A 260 -6.53 11.66 -4.73
C SER A 260 -7.51 10.95 -5.68
N ALA A 261 -8.77 10.75 -5.26
CA ALA A 261 -9.81 10.13 -6.07
C ALA A 261 -10.19 10.95 -7.32
N GLU A 262 -9.93 12.26 -7.32
CA GLU A 262 -10.09 13.10 -8.50
C GLU A 262 -9.14 12.67 -9.62
N TYR A 263 -7.89 12.35 -9.29
CA TYR A 263 -6.88 11.90 -10.26
C TYR A 263 -7.28 10.56 -10.90
N VAL A 264 -7.74 9.60 -10.10
CA VAL A 264 -8.23 8.31 -10.64
C VAL A 264 -9.45 8.52 -11.54
N SER A 265 -10.43 9.31 -11.08
CA SER A 265 -11.65 9.58 -11.84
C SER A 265 -11.35 10.23 -13.18
N TYR A 266 -10.48 11.24 -13.19
CA TYR A 266 -10.07 11.93 -14.40
C TYR A 266 -9.26 11.02 -15.32
N ALA A 267 -8.32 10.22 -14.79
CA ALA A 267 -7.54 9.29 -15.58
C ALA A 267 -8.40 8.25 -16.31
N ILE A 268 -9.40 7.67 -15.64
CA ILE A 268 -10.34 6.73 -16.26
C ILE A 268 -11.03 7.37 -17.47
N GLN A 269 -11.59 8.57 -17.27
CA GLN A 269 -12.30 9.29 -18.33
C GLN A 269 -11.35 9.68 -19.46
N TYR A 270 -10.15 10.15 -19.13
CA TYR A 270 -9.16 10.62 -20.10
C TYR A 270 -8.66 9.48 -20.97
N ILE A 271 -8.25 8.35 -20.36
CA ILE A 271 -7.74 7.19 -21.08
C ILE A 271 -8.84 6.52 -21.89
N ASN A 272 -10.07 6.45 -21.36
CA ASN A 272 -11.21 5.96 -22.13
C ASN A 272 -11.47 6.81 -23.38
N GLN A 273 -11.41 8.13 -23.26
CA GLN A 273 -11.58 9.05 -24.38
C GLN A 273 -10.41 9.00 -25.37
N LEU A 274 -9.18 8.92 -24.88
CA LEU A 274 -7.96 8.89 -25.68
C LEU A 274 -7.88 7.65 -26.57
N THR A 275 -8.33 6.51 -26.04
CA THR A 275 -8.17 5.20 -26.69
C THR A 275 -9.47 4.67 -27.30
N SER A 276 -10.62 5.24 -26.94
CA SER A 276 -11.95 4.69 -27.22
C SER A 276 -12.14 3.25 -26.71
N LYS A 277 -11.35 2.83 -25.72
CA LYS A 277 -11.41 1.51 -25.06
C LYS A 277 -11.71 1.68 -23.58
N LYS A 278 -12.36 0.69 -22.96
CA LYS A 278 -12.55 0.68 -21.51
C LYS A 278 -11.25 0.26 -20.83
N PRO A 279 -10.59 1.12 -20.03
CA PRO A 279 -9.47 0.67 -19.22
C PRO A 279 -9.87 -0.39 -18.19
N ALA A 280 -8.90 -1.14 -17.69
CA ALA A 280 -8.98 -1.78 -16.37
C ALA A 280 -8.20 -0.93 -15.36
N VAL A 281 -8.55 -1.03 -14.08
CA VAL A 281 -7.83 -0.35 -12.99
C VAL A 281 -7.17 -1.41 -12.11
N ILE A 282 -5.86 -1.32 -11.96
CA ILE A 282 -5.10 -2.17 -11.03
C ILE A 282 -4.56 -1.28 -9.90
N THR A 283 -4.79 -1.69 -8.67
CA THR A 283 -4.45 -0.90 -7.49
C THR A 283 -3.57 -1.69 -6.53
N TRP A 284 -2.77 -0.98 -5.76
CA TRP A 284 -2.07 -1.52 -4.60
C TRP A 284 -2.44 -0.71 -3.36
N SER A 285 -2.66 -1.37 -2.22
CA SER A 285 -2.85 -0.68 -0.94
C SER A 285 -3.97 0.38 -1.04
N GLN A 286 -3.72 1.59 -0.53
CA GLN A 286 -4.59 2.77 -0.59
C GLN A 286 -5.13 3.09 -1.99
N GLY A 287 -4.43 2.74 -3.07
CA GLY A 287 -4.94 2.94 -4.43
C GLY A 287 -6.33 2.32 -4.62
N SER A 288 -6.63 1.27 -3.85
CA SER A 288 -7.94 0.60 -3.79
C SER A 288 -9.01 1.48 -3.15
N LEU A 289 -8.73 2.10 -2.00
CA LEU A 289 -9.60 3.09 -1.36
C LEU A 289 -9.86 4.29 -2.28
N VAL A 290 -8.80 4.83 -2.88
CA VAL A 290 -8.86 5.97 -3.80
C VAL A 290 -9.77 5.63 -4.98
N SER A 291 -9.61 4.44 -5.57
CA SER A 291 -10.40 4.00 -6.72
C SER A 291 -11.86 3.69 -6.35
N GLN A 292 -12.11 3.07 -5.19
CA GLN A 292 -13.45 2.80 -4.72
C GLN A 292 -14.21 4.09 -4.40
N TRP A 293 -13.53 5.10 -3.83
CA TRP A 293 -14.08 6.45 -3.64
C TRP A 293 -14.40 7.12 -4.98
N ALA A 294 -13.50 7.00 -5.97
CA ALA A 294 -13.72 7.49 -7.33
C ALA A 294 -14.98 6.86 -7.94
N PHE A 295 -15.14 5.53 -7.89
CA PHE A 295 -16.33 4.85 -8.39
C PHE A 295 -17.60 5.25 -7.62
N LYS A 296 -17.51 5.49 -6.30
CA LYS A 296 -18.66 5.92 -5.50
C LYS A 296 -19.19 7.28 -5.93
N TYR A 297 -18.31 8.26 -6.12
CA TYR A 297 -18.70 9.67 -6.29
C TYR A 297 -18.61 10.20 -7.72
N TRP A 298 -17.75 9.65 -8.59
CA TRP A 298 -17.72 9.90 -10.03
C TRP A 298 -18.39 8.75 -10.79
N LYS A 299 -19.70 8.62 -10.62
CA LYS A 299 -20.51 7.46 -11.03
C LYS A 299 -20.36 7.10 -12.52
N THR A 300 -20.05 8.06 -13.40
CA THR A 300 -19.87 7.77 -14.84
C THR A 300 -18.67 6.86 -15.12
N THR A 301 -17.65 6.87 -14.26
CA THR A 301 -16.44 6.05 -14.40
C THR A 301 -16.74 4.54 -14.41
N ARG A 302 -17.81 4.11 -13.73
CA ARG A 302 -18.22 2.69 -13.64
C ARG A 302 -18.50 2.07 -15.01
N ALA A 303 -19.10 2.84 -15.91
CA ALA A 303 -19.40 2.37 -17.26
C ALA A 303 -18.18 2.39 -18.20
N MET A 304 -17.11 3.07 -17.78
CA MET A 304 -15.90 3.30 -18.57
C MET A 304 -14.78 2.31 -18.25
N VAL A 305 -14.89 1.53 -17.17
CA VAL A 305 -13.92 0.50 -16.83
C VAL A 305 -14.47 -0.89 -17.11
N THR A 306 -13.55 -1.85 -17.16
CA THR A 306 -13.83 -3.29 -17.25
C THR A 306 -13.79 -3.91 -15.87
N ASP A 307 -12.67 -3.70 -15.16
CA ASP A 307 -12.38 -4.32 -13.87
C ASP A 307 -11.71 -3.34 -12.89
N LEU A 308 -11.90 -3.62 -11.61
CA LEU A 308 -11.01 -3.18 -10.52
C LEU A 308 -10.27 -4.41 -9.99
N ILE A 309 -8.95 -4.44 -10.09
CA ILE A 309 -8.12 -5.51 -9.54
C ILE A 309 -7.25 -4.92 -8.44
N SER A 310 -7.57 -5.26 -7.20
CA SER A 310 -6.98 -4.66 -6.01
C SER A 310 -6.04 -5.62 -5.30
N ILE A 311 -4.77 -5.22 -5.20
CA ILE A 311 -3.70 -5.98 -4.58
C ILE A 311 -3.42 -5.41 -3.19
N SER A 312 -3.50 -6.24 -2.16
CA SER A 312 -3.44 -5.85 -0.75
C SER A 312 -4.35 -4.65 -0.40
N PRO A 313 -5.65 -4.65 -0.79
CA PRO A 313 -6.53 -3.53 -0.49
C PRO A 313 -6.80 -3.36 1.00
N ASP A 314 -7.15 -2.13 1.37
CA ASP A 314 -7.51 -1.70 2.72
C ASP A 314 -8.88 -1.01 2.76
N PHE A 315 -9.93 -1.63 2.19
CA PHE A 315 -11.26 -1.02 2.08
C PHE A 315 -11.91 -0.64 3.43
N ASP A 316 -11.50 -1.30 4.51
CA ASP A 316 -11.89 -0.97 5.89
C ASP A 316 -10.82 -0.19 6.66
N GLY A 317 -9.76 0.26 5.98
CA GLY A 317 -8.57 0.82 6.61
C GLY A 317 -7.77 -0.25 7.36
N THR A 318 -6.98 0.17 8.34
CA THR A 318 -6.16 -0.74 9.15
C THR A 318 -6.09 -0.30 10.59
N ILE A 319 -6.04 -1.26 11.50
CA ILE A 319 -5.82 -1.01 12.94
C ILE A 319 -4.38 -0.59 13.24
N LEU A 320 -3.47 -0.71 12.27
CA LEU A 320 -2.04 -0.44 12.42
C LEU A 320 -1.63 0.94 11.89
N ALA A 321 -2.54 1.72 11.29
CA ALA A 321 -2.23 2.94 10.54
C ALA A 321 -1.39 3.95 11.35
N LEU A 322 -1.73 4.14 12.63
CA LEU A 322 -1.07 5.13 13.49
C LEU A 322 0.36 4.74 13.89
N LEU A 323 0.79 3.50 13.68
CA LEU A 323 2.20 3.10 13.88
C LEU A 323 3.14 3.84 12.93
N LEU A 324 2.63 4.34 11.80
CA LEU A 324 3.39 5.11 10.81
C LEU A 324 3.50 6.61 11.17
N CYS A 325 2.90 7.03 12.27
CA CYS A 325 2.87 8.43 12.68
C CYS A 325 3.82 8.68 13.85
N PRO A 326 4.60 9.77 13.80
CA PRO A 326 5.19 10.36 14.99
C PRO A 326 4.13 10.59 16.08
N GLY A 327 4.18 9.75 17.12
CA GLY A 327 3.36 9.88 18.32
C GLY A 327 4.01 10.83 19.32
N PHE A 328 3.20 11.59 20.06
CA PHE A 328 3.66 12.42 21.17
C PHE A 328 3.01 11.92 22.45
N ALA A 329 3.72 11.08 23.20
CA ALA A 329 3.23 10.47 24.44
C ALA A 329 2.87 11.53 25.50
N SER A 330 3.60 12.66 25.51
CA SER A 330 3.36 13.79 26.41
C SER A 330 2.09 14.60 26.06
N GLY A 331 1.56 14.46 24.84
CA GLY A 331 0.43 15.24 24.34
C GLY A 331 -0.83 14.43 23.98
N ASN A 332 -0.76 13.09 24.02
CA ASN A 332 -1.80 12.20 23.48
C ASN A 332 -2.23 12.60 22.05
N ALA A 333 -1.26 12.96 21.22
CA ALA A 333 -1.46 13.48 19.87
C ALA A 333 -0.56 12.75 18.88
N PHE A 334 -1.00 12.65 17.62
CA PHE A 334 -0.23 12.12 16.51
C PHE A 334 -0.06 13.20 15.45
N ALA A 335 1.12 13.28 14.84
CA ALA A 335 1.32 14.06 13.63
C ALA A 335 1.49 13.12 12.44
N CYS A 336 0.44 12.96 11.63
CA CYS A 336 0.41 12.05 10.49
C CYS A 336 0.33 12.80 9.16
N THR A 337 0.29 12.06 8.06
CA THR A 337 -0.23 12.57 6.79
C THR A 337 -1.75 12.48 6.78
N GLU A 338 -2.41 13.24 5.90
CA GLU A 338 -3.85 13.23 5.76
C GLU A 338 -4.37 11.82 5.41
N ALA A 339 -3.70 11.17 4.46
CA ALA A 339 -4.09 9.85 3.98
C ALA A 339 -3.93 8.76 5.03
N VAL A 340 -2.92 8.84 5.90
CA VAL A 340 -2.73 7.86 6.98
C VAL A 340 -3.86 7.96 8.00
N PHE A 341 -4.32 9.17 8.37
CA PHE A 341 -5.49 9.32 9.24
C PHE A 341 -6.76 8.74 8.60
N GLN A 342 -6.94 8.96 7.30
CA GLN A 342 -8.12 8.44 6.59
C GLN A 342 -8.10 6.91 6.46
N GLN A 343 -6.93 6.27 6.49
CA GLN A 343 -6.77 4.80 6.47
C GLN A 343 -6.89 4.16 7.87
N VAL A 344 -7.07 4.94 8.94
CA VAL A 344 -7.35 4.37 10.27
C VAL A 344 -8.66 3.59 10.20
N TYR A 345 -8.66 2.38 10.74
CA TYR A 345 -9.88 1.57 10.86
C TYR A 345 -11.00 2.38 11.54
N ASN A 346 -12.19 2.44 10.91
CA ASN A 346 -13.33 3.26 11.34
C ASN A 346 -13.08 4.78 11.39
N SER A 347 -12.13 5.32 10.61
CA SER A 347 -12.04 6.77 10.38
C SER A 347 -13.36 7.35 9.84
N ASN A 348 -13.53 8.67 9.87
CA ASN A 348 -14.72 9.29 9.27
C ASN A 348 -14.77 9.02 7.76
N PHE A 349 -13.62 8.96 7.10
CA PHE A 349 -13.46 8.63 5.70
C PHE A 349 -13.91 7.20 5.42
N ILE A 350 -13.40 6.19 6.14
CA ILE A 350 -13.80 4.78 5.96
C ILE A 350 -15.29 4.63 6.24
N THR A 351 -15.79 5.20 7.33
CA THR A 351 -17.22 5.16 7.67
C THR A 351 -18.07 5.77 6.55
N THR A 352 -17.64 6.91 6.01
CA THR A 352 -18.30 7.58 4.88
C THR A 352 -18.22 6.75 3.61
N LEU A 353 -17.07 6.14 3.31
CA LEU A 353 -16.88 5.27 2.15
C LEU A 353 -17.83 4.07 2.22
N LYS A 354 -17.91 3.39 3.36
CA LYS A 354 -18.72 2.18 3.52
C LYS A 354 -20.23 2.45 3.46
N SER A 355 -20.68 3.63 3.86
CA SER A 355 -22.09 4.01 3.84
C SER A 355 -22.75 3.76 2.47
N ASN A 356 -24.04 3.39 2.46
CA ASN A 356 -24.83 3.18 1.25
C ASN A 356 -24.21 2.15 0.28
N ASN A 357 -23.78 1.01 0.85
CA ASN A 357 -23.15 -0.12 0.16
C ASN A 357 -21.85 0.29 -0.58
N GLY A 358 -21.09 1.24 -0.05
CA GLY A 358 -19.79 1.58 -0.64
C GLY A 358 -18.67 0.60 -0.25
N ASP A 359 -18.94 -0.27 0.72
CA ASP A 359 -18.22 -1.51 1.03
C ASP A 359 -18.56 -2.67 0.07
N SER A 360 -19.41 -2.41 -0.94
CA SER A 360 -19.68 -3.32 -2.04
C SER A 360 -19.12 -2.80 -3.35
N ALA A 361 -18.70 -3.70 -4.22
CA ALA A 361 -18.12 -3.39 -5.52
C ALA A 361 -19.08 -2.55 -6.40
N TYR A 362 -18.49 -1.68 -7.21
CA TYR A 362 -19.21 -0.85 -8.20
C TYR A 362 -19.06 -1.36 -9.64
N VAL A 363 -18.03 -2.16 -9.88
CA VAL A 363 -17.62 -2.80 -11.14
C VAL A 363 -17.10 -4.20 -10.79
N PRO A 364 -16.93 -5.15 -11.72
CA PRO A 364 -16.26 -6.41 -11.43
C PRO A 364 -14.97 -6.18 -10.62
N THR A 365 -14.88 -6.78 -9.43
CA THR A 365 -13.75 -6.54 -8.52
C THR A 365 -13.05 -7.82 -8.08
N THR A 366 -11.75 -7.88 -8.31
CA THR A 366 -10.87 -8.96 -7.86
C THR A 366 -9.97 -8.42 -6.75
N THR A 367 -9.95 -9.06 -5.58
CA THR A 367 -9.08 -8.69 -4.46
C THR A 367 -8.14 -9.84 -4.12
N VAL A 368 -6.89 -9.52 -3.81
CA VAL A 368 -5.89 -10.51 -3.38
C VAL A 368 -5.13 -9.96 -2.19
N TYR A 369 -5.08 -10.71 -1.09
CA TYR A 369 -4.50 -10.27 0.18
C TYR A 369 -3.94 -11.44 1.00
N THR A 370 -3.16 -11.13 2.04
CA THR A 370 -2.43 -12.11 2.85
C THR A 370 -2.67 -11.92 4.34
N ALA A 371 -2.57 -13.00 5.11
CA ALA A 371 -2.63 -12.94 6.57
C ALA A 371 -1.40 -12.23 7.13
N THR A 372 -0.25 -12.39 6.46
CA THR A 372 1.06 -11.88 6.85
C THR A 372 1.30 -10.42 6.48
N ASP A 373 0.30 -9.73 5.94
CA ASP A 373 0.33 -8.30 5.64
C ASP A 373 0.67 -7.50 6.91
N GLU A 374 1.82 -6.84 6.90
CA GLU A 374 2.37 -6.13 8.05
C GLU A 374 1.88 -4.69 8.19
N ILE A 375 1.12 -4.21 7.21
CA ILE A 375 0.61 -2.83 7.14
C ILE A 375 -0.90 -2.81 7.36
N VAL A 376 -1.62 -3.72 6.71
CA VAL A 376 -3.08 -3.78 6.74
C VAL A 376 -3.53 -4.96 7.58
N GLN A 377 -4.23 -4.67 8.68
CA GLN A 377 -4.87 -5.69 9.50
C GLN A 377 -6.25 -5.22 9.99
N PRO A 378 -7.22 -6.14 10.16
CA PRO A 378 -7.14 -7.58 9.84
C PRO A 378 -7.13 -7.88 8.33
N GLN A 379 -6.48 -8.98 7.90
CA GLN A 379 -6.51 -9.48 6.50
C GLN A 379 -6.89 -10.97 6.38
N ILE A 380 -7.76 -11.45 7.28
CA ILE A 380 -8.19 -12.86 7.30
C ILE A 380 -9.72 -12.96 7.26
N GLY A 381 -10.22 -13.83 6.38
CA GLY A 381 -11.65 -14.15 6.25
C GLY A 381 -12.49 -12.97 5.77
N ASN A 382 -13.80 -13.02 6.02
CA ASN A 382 -14.73 -11.97 5.59
C ASN A 382 -14.59 -10.65 6.39
N SER A 383 -13.80 -10.68 7.47
CA SER A 383 -13.43 -9.48 8.23
C SER A 383 -12.13 -8.85 7.72
N ALA A 384 -11.49 -9.42 6.69
CA ALA A 384 -10.32 -8.84 6.06
C ALA A 384 -10.65 -7.46 5.50
N SER A 385 -9.76 -6.49 5.73
CA SER A 385 -9.91 -5.16 5.16
C SER A 385 -9.90 -5.17 3.63
N GLY A 386 -9.21 -6.14 3.03
CA GLY A 386 -9.23 -6.36 1.60
C GLY A 386 -10.48 -7.03 1.04
N PHE A 387 -11.42 -7.46 1.89
CA PHE A 387 -12.67 -8.07 1.45
C PHE A 387 -13.65 -7.02 0.91
N ILE A 388 -14.28 -7.31 -0.23
CA ILE A 388 -15.33 -6.46 -0.79
C ILE A 388 -16.61 -7.25 -1.12
N SER A 389 -17.75 -6.68 -0.74
CA SER A 389 -19.08 -7.29 -0.92
C SER A 389 -19.64 -7.07 -2.34
N ASP A 390 -20.72 -7.76 -2.70
CA ASP A 390 -21.37 -7.61 -4.01
C ASP A 390 -22.88 -7.32 -3.92
N ALA A 391 -23.27 -6.28 -3.19
CA ALA A 391 -24.68 -5.87 -3.12
C ALA A 391 -25.28 -5.44 -4.47
N ARG A 392 -24.46 -5.27 -5.52
CA ARG A 392 -24.88 -4.80 -6.85
C ARG A 392 -24.94 -5.90 -7.90
N GLY A 393 -24.47 -7.11 -7.59
CA GLY A 393 -24.39 -8.23 -8.53
C GLY A 393 -23.46 -7.95 -9.71
N VAL A 394 -22.40 -7.14 -9.49
CA VAL A 394 -21.39 -6.83 -10.52
C VAL A 394 -20.30 -7.90 -10.60
N GLY A 395 -20.24 -8.81 -9.62
CA GLY A 395 -19.24 -9.84 -9.48
C GLY A 395 -18.08 -9.40 -8.60
N THR A 396 -17.80 -10.19 -7.56
CA THR A 396 -16.59 -10.06 -6.74
C THR A 396 -15.85 -11.37 -6.61
N SER A 397 -14.53 -11.30 -6.52
CA SER A 397 -13.64 -12.41 -6.22
C SER A 397 -12.65 -11.97 -5.15
N ASN A 398 -12.72 -12.58 -3.97
CA ASN A 398 -11.88 -12.23 -2.84
C ASN A 398 -10.93 -13.39 -2.53
N THR A 399 -9.65 -13.25 -2.85
CA THR A 399 -8.64 -14.32 -2.69
C THR A 399 -7.72 -14.03 -1.51
N PHE A 400 -7.95 -14.75 -0.42
CA PHE A 400 -7.01 -14.88 0.68
C PHE A 400 -5.93 -15.93 0.32
N LEU A 401 -4.70 -15.51 0.07
CA LEU A 401 -3.66 -16.35 -0.53
C LEU A 401 -3.34 -17.61 0.27
N GLN A 402 -3.22 -17.51 1.60
CA GLN A 402 -2.86 -18.66 2.43
C GLN A 402 -4.01 -19.65 2.63
N GLY A 403 -5.25 -19.22 2.40
CA GLY A 403 -6.40 -20.13 2.30
C GLY A 403 -6.48 -20.79 0.93
N ALA A 404 -6.29 -20.02 -0.14
CA ALA A 404 -6.42 -20.47 -1.52
C ALA A 404 -5.29 -21.42 -1.95
N CYS A 405 -4.04 -21.07 -1.63
CA CYS A 405 -2.84 -21.84 -1.93
C CYS A 405 -2.27 -22.52 -0.68
N LEU A 406 -3.16 -23.13 0.13
CA LEU A 406 -2.78 -23.74 1.40
C LEU A 406 -1.64 -24.76 1.23
N ALA A 407 -0.58 -24.58 2.03
CA ALA A 407 0.62 -25.42 2.03
C ALA A 407 1.37 -25.49 0.68
N LEU A 408 1.11 -24.55 -0.22
CA LEU A 408 1.83 -24.38 -1.48
C LEU A 408 2.63 -23.07 -1.49
N PRO A 409 3.68 -22.97 -2.32
CA PRO A 409 4.58 -21.81 -2.35
C PRO A 409 3.91 -20.43 -2.51
N ALA A 410 2.82 -20.31 -3.27
CA ALA A 410 2.11 -19.04 -3.40
C ALA A 410 1.29 -18.64 -2.15
N GLY A 411 1.12 -19.56 -1.20
CA GLY A 411 0.45 -19.36 0.08
C GLY A 411 1.42 -19.36 1.28
N THR A 412 2.71 -19.08 1.05
CA THR A 412 3.69 -18.91 2.14
C THR A 412 3.69 -17.47 2.68
N LEU A 413 4.81 -16.99 3.22
CA LEU A 413 4.93 -15.64 3.75
C LEU A 413 5.06 -14.65 2.58
N TYR A 414 4.10 -13.76 2.46
CA TYR A 414 4.16 -12.59 1.58
C TYR A 414 3.71 -11.39 2.40
N GLY A 415 4.55 -10.36 2.48
CA GLY A 415 4.18 -9.09 3.10
C GLY A 415 3.18 -8.31 2.26
N HIS A 416 2.94 -7.06 2.64
CA HIS A 416 2.02 -6.16 1.98
C HIS A 416 2.42 -5.89 0.52
N ALA A 417 3.71 -5.66 0.25
CA ALA A 417 4.24 -5.45 -1.09
C ALA A 417 4.40 -6.76 -1.86
N GLY A 418 4.75 -7.85 -1.18
CA GLY A 418 5.02 -9.16 -1.79
C GLY A 418 3.85 -9.74 -2.60
N VAL A 419 2.61 -9.33 -2.34
CA VAL A 419 1.45 -9.76 -3.14
C VAL A 419 1.56 -9.32 -4.61
N LEU A 420 2.25 -8.21 -4.90
CA LEU A 420 2.48 -7.71 -6.27
C LEU A 420 3.34 -8.66 -7.11
N ILE A 421 4.19 -9.46 -6.49
CA ILE A 421 5.05 -10.45 -7.19
C ILE A 421 4.53 -11.89 -7.03
N ASN A 422 3.42 -12.08 -6.32
CA ASN A 422 2.83 -13.39 -6.09
C ASN A 422 2.28 -14.00 -7.40
N PRO A 423 2.57 -15.28 -7.69
CA PRO A 423 2.15 -15.90 -8.95
C PRO A 423 0.64 -16.05 -9.08
N THR A 424 -0.06 -16.35 -7.99
CA THR A 424 -1.53 -16.44 -7.98
C THR A 424 -2.18 -15.08 -8.15
N ALA A 425 -1.63 -14.04 -7.51
CA ALA A 425 -2.10 -12.67 -7.71
C ALA A 425 -1.98 -12.24 -9.18
N TYR A 426 -0.84 -12.46 -9.81
CA TYR A 426 -0.66 -12.16 -11.24
C TYR A 426 -1.56 -13.01 -12.14
N ALA A 427 -1.74 -14.30 -11.83
CA ALA A 427 -2.63 -15.16 -12.60
C ALA A 427 -4.09 -14.67 -12.51
N LEU A 428 -4.55 -14.21 -11.34
CA LEU A 428 -5.86 -13.58 -11.17
C LEU A 428 -6.00 -12.27 -11.94
N VAL A 429 -4.93 -11.46 -12.01
CA VAL A 429 -4.90 -10.26 -12.86
C VAL A 429 -5.11 -10.63 -14.32
N VAL A 430 -4.33 -11.59 -14.84
CA VAL A 430 -4.46 -12.06 -16.23
C VAL A 430 -5.85 -12.63 -16.49
N ASP A 431 -6.37 -13.42 -15.57
CA ASP A 431 -7.68 -14.06 -15.70
C ASP A 431 -8.82 -13.03 -15.75
N ALA A 432 -8.80 -12.02 -14.86
CA ALA A 432 -9.76 -10.92 -14.87
C ALA A 432 -9.72 -10.13 -16.19
N LEU A 433 -8.52 -9.82 -16.70
CA LEU A 433 -8.38 -9.06 -17.95
C LEU A 433 -8.76 -9.83 -19.22
N THR A 434 -8.93 -11.16 -19.13
CA THR A 434 -9.17 -12.02 -20.30
C THR A 434 -10.52 -12.74 -20.26
N HIS A 435 -11.34 -12.50 -19.24
CA HIS A 435 -12.67 -13.07 -19.08
C HIS A 435 -13.68 -12.00 -18.68
N ASP A 436 -14.97 -12.29 -18.86
CA ASP A 436 -16.02 -11.44 -18.32
C ASP A 436 -16.12 -11.63 -16.80
N GLY A 437 -16.17 -10.53 -16.06
CA GLY A 437 -16.27 -10.53 -14.60
C GLY A 437 -14.90 -10.60 -13.91
N PRO A 438 -14.88 -10.70 -12.57
CA PRO A 438 -13.61 -10.70 -11.83
C PRO A 438 -12.81 -11.98 -12.09
N GLY A 439 -11.52 -11.94 -11.75
CA GLY A 439 -10.63 -13.08 -11.82
C GLY A 439 -11.12 -14.23 -10.94
N ASP A 440 -11.12 -15.45 -11.45
CA ASP A 440 -11.63 -16.63 -10.78
C ASP A 440 -10.48 -17.55 -10.37
N PHE A 441 -10.32 -17.73 -9.07
CA PHE A 441 -9.28 -18.59 -8.52
C PHE A 441 -9.33 -20.02 -9.09
N ASN A 442 -10.52 -20.55 -9.38
CA ASN A 442 -10.67 -21.91 -9.92
C ASN A 442 -9.99 -22.09 -11.28
N ARG A 443 -9.87 -21.02 -12.07
CA ARG A 443 -9.19 -21.03 -13.37
C ARG A 443 -7.66 -20.96 -13.26
N VAL A 444 -7.14 -20.57 -12.10
CA VAL A 444 -5.71 -20.27 -11.90
C VAL A 444 -5.04 -21.07 -10.78
N THR A 445 -5.71 -22.09 -10.22
CA THR A 445 -5.17 -22.92 -9.12
C THR A 445 -3.76 -23.48 -9.37
N ALA A 446 -3.40 -23.74 -10.62
CA ALA A 446 -2.07 -24.23 -11.00
C ALA A 446 -0.93 -23.26 -10.67
N SER A 447 -1.22 -21.95 -10.53
CA SER A 447 -0.22 -20.93 -10.16
C SER A 447 0.31 -21.07 -8.73
N CYS A 448 -0.36 -21.82 -7.87
CA CYS A 448 0.02 -21.92 -6.46
C CYS A 448 1.40 -22.58 -6.23
N VAL A 449 1.95 -23.29 -7.22
CA VAL A 449 3.20 -24.05 -7.10
C VAL A 449 4.46 -23.18 -7.23
N ASP A 450 4.32 -21.95 -7.72
CA ASP A 450 5.44 -21.03 -7.91
C ASP A 450 5.64 -20.12 -6.69
N VAL A 451 6.86 -19.58 -6.55
CA VAL A 451 7.21 -18.61 -5.48
C VAL A 451 7.03 -17.16 -5.94
N VAL A 452 7.16 -16.91 -7.24
CA VAL A 452 6.95 -15.59 -7.84
C VAL A 452 6.27 -15.78 -9.19
N ALA A 453 5.57 -14.74 -9.66
CA ALA A 453 4.97 -14.75 -10.99
C ALA A 453 6.03 -15.03 -12.07
N PRO A 454 5.75 -15.89 -13.07
CA PRO A 454 6.69 -16.15 -14.16
C PRO A 454 7.13 -14.85 -14.86
N GLY A 455 8.44 -14.64 -14.97
CA GLY A 455 9.03 -13.39 -15.51
C GLY A 455 9.53 -12.41 -14.45
N ILE A 456 9.26 -12.66 -13.17
CA ILE A 456 9.83 -11.95 -12.03
C ILE A 456 11.15 -12.60 -11.62
N GLY A 457 12.23 -11.82 -11.62
CA GLY A 457 13.55 -12.19 -11.12
C GLY A 457 13.84 -11.57 -9.75
N ILE A 458 15.01 -11.90 -9.18
CA ILE A 458 15.35 -11.42 -7.83
C ILE A 458 15.44 -9.90 -7.71
N GLY A 459 15.88 -9.21 -8.76
CA GLY A 459 15.93 -7.73 -8.78
C GLY A 459 14.53 -7.10 -8.76
N ASP A 460 13.55 -7.75 -9.39
CA ASP A 460 12.15 -7.33 -9.38
C ASP A 460 11.52 -7.52 -8.00
N VAL A 461 11.82 -8.64 -7.35
CA VAL A 461 11.42 -8.89 -5.95
C VAL A 461 12.01 -7.81 -5.05
N LEU A 462 13.33 -7.62 -5.06
CA LEU A 462 13.99 -6.61 -4.22
C LEU A 462 13.45 -5.18 -4.46
N ALA A 463 13.19 -4.81 -5.71
CA ALA A 463 12.61 -3.51 -6.03
C ALA A 463 11.15 -3.37 -5.55
N THR A 464 10.38 -4.47 -5.54
CA THR A 464 9.00 -4.48 -5.03
C THR A 464 8.96 -4.44 -3.51
N GLU A 465 9.76 -5.26 -2.82
CA GLU A 465 9.87 -5.23 -1.35
C GLU A 465 10.44 -3.88 -0.86
N ALA A 466 11.23 -3.18 -1.69
CA ALA A 466 11.72 -1.83 -1.38
C ALA A 466 10.62 -0.76 -1.32
N LEU A 467 9.40 -1.05 -1.77
CA LEU A 467 8.26 -0.13 -1.63
C LEU A 467 7.90 0.14 -0.17
N ILE A 468 8.12 -0.82 0.74
CA ILE A 468 7.86 -0.63 2.18
C ILE A 468 8.83 0.36 2.83
N PRO A 469 10.17 0.20 2.73
CA PRO A 469 11.10 1.20 3.24
C PRO A 469 10.95 2.56 2.54
N GLU A 470 10.65 2.59 1.23
CA GLU A 470 10.35 3.84 0.51
C GLU A 470 9.12 4.56 1.09
N ALA A 471 8.01 3.84 1.26
CA ALA A 471 6.78 4.39 1.81
C ALA A 471 7.00 4.91 3.24
N ALA A 472 7.69 4.14 4.09
CA ALA A 472 8.02 4.55 5.45
C ALA A 472 8.84 5.85 5.46
N LEU A 473 9.87 5.95 4.62
CA LEU A 473 10.69 7.15 4.50
C LEU A 473 9.89 8.36 4.03
N ASN A 474 9.05 8.18 3.01
CA ASN A 474 8.19 9.24 2.48
C ASN A 474 7.16 9.70 3.52
N ILE A 475 6.49 8.78 4.21
CA ILE A 475 5.51 9.08 5.26
C ILE A 475 6.19 9.86 6.39
N LEU A 476 7.31 9.38 6.90
CA LEU A 476 8.03 10.01 8.01
C LEU A 476 8.61 11.37 7.62
N SER A 477 9.11 11.51 6.39
CA SER A 477 9.71 12.76 5.88
C SER A 477 8.69 13.80 5.41
N TYR A 478 7.41 13.43 5.24
CA TYR A 478 6.38 14.32 4.71
C TYR A 478 6.14 15.56 5.59
N LEU A 479 6.04 16.74 4.97
CA LEU A 479 5.61 17.97 5.62
C LEU A 479 4.65 18.76 4.71
N PRO A 480 3.69 19.51 5.29
CA PRO A 480 3.37 19.56 6.71
C PRO A 480 2.63 18.29 7.18
N LYS A 481 2.86 17.88 8.42
CA LYS A 481 2.03 16.89 9.09
C LYS A 481 0.72 17.53 9.57
N VAL A 482 -0.34 16.74 9.67
CA VAL A 482 -1.64 17.14 10.25
C VAL A 482 -1.84 16.43 11.59
N ALA A 483 -2.70 16.98 12.46
CA ALA A 483 -3.01 16.42 13.77
C ALA A 483 -4.36 15.69 13.83
N ALA A 484 -5.13 15.74 12.74
CA ALA A 484 -6.44 15.13 12.65
C ALA A 484 -6.74 14.75 11.20
N GLU A 485 -7.70 13.85 11.04
CA GLU A 485 -8.28 13.49 9.77
C GLU A 485 -8.91 14.71 9.06
N PRO A 486 -8.72 14.88 7.74
CA PRO A 486 -9.40 15.92 6.98
C PRO A 486 -10.93 15.82 7.06
N ALA A 487 -11.60 16.96 6.93
CA ALA A 487 -13.05 16.99 6.86
C ALA A 487 -13.58 16.27 5.61
N ILE A 488 -14.71 15.58 5.76
CA ILE A 488 -15.41 14.95 4.65
C ILE A 488 -15.92 16.02 3.68
N ARG A 489 -15.67 15.83 2.38
CA ARG A 489 -16.10 16.74 1.32
C ARG A 489 -17.63 16.83 1.29
N ALA A 490 -18.13 18.02 0.97
CA ALA A 490 -19.57 18.30 1.00
C ALA A 490 -20.39 17.33 0.13
N TYR A 491 -19.89 16.91 -1.03
CA TYR A 491 -20.57 15.96 -1.91
C TYR A 491 -20.76 14.56 -1.29
N ALA A 492 -19.97 14.22 -0.27
CA ALA A 492 -20.02 12.95 0.44
C ALA A 492 -20.89 13.03 1.71
N GLY A 493 -21.04 14.23 2.31
CA GLY A 493 -21.80 14.45 3.54
C GLY A 493 -23.33 14.55 3.39
N VAL A 494 -23.87 14.66 2.17
CA VAL A 494 -25.31 14.94 1.94
C VAL A 494 -26.21 13.68 2.03
N TYR A 495 -25.66 12.48 2.14
CA TYR A 495 -26.48 11.25 2.16
C TYR A 495 -27.07 10.89 3.54
N GLY A 496 -26.99 11.78 4.53
CA GLY A 496 -27.60 11.64 5.85
C GLY A 496 -29.05 12.14 5.96
N GLN A 497 -29.63 12.72 4.92
CA GLN A 497 -31.05 13.09 4.85
C GLN A 497 -31.59 12.95 3.42
N SER A 498 -32.06 11.76 3.05
CA SER A 498 -33.27 11.61 2.24
C SER A 498 -33.90 10.24 2.49
#